data_AF-A0A9W6UFZ9-F1
#
_entry.id   AF-A0A9W6UFZ9-F1
#
_cell.length_a   1.000
_cell.length_b   1.000
_cell.length_c   1.000
_cell.angle_alpha   90.00
_cell.angle_beta   90.00
_cell.angle_gamma   90.00
#
_symmetry.space_group_name_H-M   'P 1'
#
loop_
_entity.id
_entity.type
_entity.pdbx_description
1 polymer ?
#
loop_
_entity_poly.entity_id
_entity_poly.type
_entity_poly.pdbx_seq_one_letter_code
_entity_poly.pdbx_strand_id
1 'polypeptide(L)'
;MSVIGKGTPSYTFTRTTGRVRNFRSPQDVIESLDTDLGSTIALVASGGTTFLSPILGQLGGIVCLDGTLRSHLAIVSREFEVPCLVGTDLTGELADGTEIVLDIDDGAGVVRAGAEPDSTAPAQDVSAAWWSYVRRVGDEIAVKDFDVQVTPEALDALLAEELTDDRLDDLVQHMGRAFKPEMTRRSGFTSELFPMLPYMSLSVIEDFHSYAERIAVIDAAVPAEELGRRLREGPNRVSPLWIWMIGYHYLCGRECLIRMGKLGRDERREEIRTVVDFWRRLTLAHRGDGTLDYKDAGFTNRYLPQPVVDELADAGTVLDPATSKALKRLNATVSGYSFLYFCDSRVGICDSGPYPRRGAAARRTIVRDYLSLGPSAWAYPWAEDLEPPFAGLTMALTFDPASFREFEINDWGTTFTEPDQLLASVTEAAVFGYRADGSRELLPPEAWPEVAAAISKQHMTLYQRFAAMDRRERIFAATRMYTSGLRPFAALAGVTDSIDWSISDDTLALYPEPFDDDDQAAAIFGTALVANDMPGSFSPVHSRDS
;
A
#
# COMPACT_ATOMS: atom_id res chain seq x y z
N MET A 1 27.73 19.90 14.67
CA MET A 1 28.87 18.95 14.60
C MET A 1 30.09 19.67 14.03
N SER A 2 31.28 19.43 14.57
CA SER A 2 32.53 19.95 13.99
C SER A 2 32.99 19.06 12.84
N VAL A 3 33.46 19.65 11.74
CA VAL A 3 34.17 18.90 10.69
C VAL A 3 35.50 18.45 11.27
N ILE A 4 35.72 17.15 11.31
CA ILE A 4 36.96 16.53 11.78
C ILE A 4 37.76 15.87 10.65
N GLY A 5 37.24 15.88 9.43
CA GLY A 5 38.03 15.48 8.28
C GLY A 5 37.37 15.84 6.96
N LYS A 6 38.16 15.78 5.89
CA LYS A 6 37.70 16.04 4.52
C LYS A 6 38.31 15.02 3.57
N GLY A 7 37.49 14.50 2.66
CA GLY A 7 37.90 13.52 1.67
C GLY A 7 37.17 13.72 0.35
N THR A 8 37.59 12.98 -0.67
CA THR A 8 36.92 13.02 -1.96
C THR A 8 35.82 11.95 -1.96
N PRO A 9 34.54 12.30 -2.18
CA PRO A 9 33.46 11.32 -2.20
C PRO A 9 33.56 10.46 -3.46
N SER A 10 33.45 9.14 -3.32
CA SER A 10 33.55 8.23 -4.46
C SER A 10 32.41 8.45 -5.46
N TYR A 11 31.20 8.77 -4.98
CA TYR A 11 30.03 9.23 -5.73
C TYR A 11 29.16 10.14 -4.83
N THR A 12 28.08 10.72 -5.36
CA THR A 12 27.13 11.50 -4.55
C THR A 12 26.25 10.57 -3.72
N PHE A 13 26.29 10.68 -2.40
CA PHE A 13 25.49 9.89 -1.46
C PHE A 13 24.74 10.80 -0.47
N THR A 14 23.65 10.28 0.11
CA THR A 14 22.95 10.93 1.22
C THR A 14 23.80 10.87 2.48
N ARG A 15 23.67 11.87 3.34
CA ARG A 15 24.34 11.92 4.64
C ARG A 15 24.12 10.62 5.44
N THR A 16 25.20 10.00 5.89
CA THR A 16 25.16 8.72 6.63
C THR A 16 25.92 8.82 7.95
N THR A 17 25.31 8.29 9.01
CA THR A 17 25.89 8.20 10.35
C THR A 17 26.28 6.76 10.64
N GLY A 18 27.41 6.56 11.32
CA GLY A 18 27.75 5.24 11.83
C GLY A 18 28.93 5.24 12.79
N ARG A 19 29.20 4.07 13.36
CA ARG A 19 30.29 3.83 14.29
C ARG A 19 31.54 3.40 13.56
N VAL A 20 32.64 4.10 13.82
CA VAL A 20 33.95 3.75 13.28
C VAL A 20 34.36 2.37 13.76
N ARG A 21 34.81 1.53 12.83
CA ARG A 21 35.62 0.35 13.12
C ARG A 21 36.85 0.35 12.23
N ASN A 22 38.02 0.22 12.84
CA ASN A 22 39.30 0.22 12.16
C ASN A 22 39.57 -1.18 11.60
N PHE A 23 39.73 -1.28 10.29
CA PHE A 23 40.06 -2.54 9.62
C PHE A 23 41.52 -2.49 9.18
N ARG A 24 42.38 -3.20 9.92
CA ARG A 24 43.84 -3.20 9.73
C ARG A 24 44.32 -4.49 9.08
N SER A 25 43.56 -5.56 9.18
CA SER A 25 43.92 -6.90 8.71
C SER A 25 42.69 -7.71 8.27
N PRO A 26 42.89 -8.79 7.48
CA PRO A 26 41.80 -9.72 7.15
C PRO A 26 41.13 -10.37 8.37
N GLN A 27 41.83 -10.50 9.50
CA GLN A 27 41.26 -11.05 10.73
C GLN A 27 40.11 -10.18 11.25
N ASP A 28 40.23 -8.86 11.12
CA ASP A 28 39.17 -7.91 11.54
C ASP A 28 37.88 -8.10 10.73
N VAL A 29 38.01 -8.53 9.47
CA VAL A 29 36.86 -8.86 8.60
C VAL A 29 36.25 -10.19 8.99
N ILE A 30 37.06 -11.22 9.24
CA ILE A 30 36.59 -12.54 9.67
C ILE A 30 35.78 -12.42 10.97
N GLU A 31 36.26 -11.63 11.92
CA GLU A 31 35.57 -11.36 13.19
C GLU A 31 34.28 -10.54 13.04
N SER A 32 34.01 -10.01 11.84
CA SER A 32 32.84 -9.19 11.53
C SER A 32 31.83 -9.88 10.61
N LEU A 33 32.10 -11.10 10.12
CA LEU A 33 31.25 -11.79 9.13
C LEU A 33 29.84 -12.12 9.65
N ASP A 34 29.72 -12.43 10.95
CA ASP A 34 28.46 -12.80 11.60
C ASP A 34 27.83 -11.64 12.39
N THR A 35 28.26 -10.40 12.13
CA THR A 35 27.77 -9.19 12.83
C THR A 35 26.99 -8.28 11.90
N ASP A 36 26.02 -7.53 12.43
CA ASP A 36 25.33 -6.49 11.66
C ASP A 36 26.24 -5.27 11.45
N LEU A 37 26.57 -4.98 10.19
CA LEU A 37 27.49 -3.92 9.79
C LEU A 37 26.80 -2.69 9.20
N GLY A 38 25.46 -2.66 9.16
CA GLY A 38 24.69 -1.60 8.51
C GLY A 38 24.94 -0.19 9.09
N SER A 39 25.37 -0.12 10.36
CA SER A 39 25.76 1.12 11.03
C SER A 39 27.28 1.28 11.20
N THR A 40 28.09 0.39 10.62
CA THR A 40 29.55 0.41 10.73
C THR A 40 30.17 1.27 9.64
N ILE A 41 30.97 2.27 10.02
CA ILE A 41 31.86 3.00 9.12
C ILE A 41 33.25 2.37 9.17
N ALA A 42 33.66 1.71 8.09
CA ALA A 42 34.98 1.12 8.00
C ALA A 42 36.04 2.21 7.84
N LEU A 43 36.96 2.30 8.79
CA LEU A 43 38.14 3.14 8.70
C LEU A 43 39.33 2.31 8.22
N VAL A 44 39.88 2.66 7.07
CA VAL A 44 41.01 1.96 6.45
C VAL A 44 42.14 2.91 6.04
N ALA A 45 43.37 2.42 6.17
CA ALA A 45 44.56 3.24 5.92
C ALA A 45 44.88 3.43 4.43
N SER A 46 44.56 2.49 3.56
CA SER A 46 44.88 2.60 2.11
C SER A 46 43.76 2.08 1.21
N GLY A 47 43.64 2.68 0.03
CA GLY A 47 42.60 2.33 -0.97
C GLY A 47 42.84 1.02 -1.72
N GLY A 48 43.75 0.16 -1.25
CA GLY A 48 44.18 -1.09 -1.90
C GLY A 48 43.51 -2.37 -1.39
N THR A 49 42.43 -2.28 -0.63
CA THR A 49 41.98 -3.39 0.23
C THR A 49 40.91 -4.28 -0.41
N THR A 50 41.33 -5.24 -1.23
CA THR A 50 40.49 -6.38 -1.66
C THR A 50 39.94 -7.19 -0.47
N PHE A 51 40.53 -7.04 0.72
CA PHE A 51 40.16 -7.82 1.90
C PHE A 51 38.84 -7.39 2.56
N LEU A 52 38.34 -6.17 2.34
CA LEU A 52 37.00 -5.77 2.79
C LEU A 52 35.88 -6.36 1.93
N SER A 53 36.20 -6.91 0.76
CA SER A 53 35.21 -7.39 -0.22
C SER A 53 34.13 -8.34 0.35
N PRO A 54 34.39 -9.24 1.32
CA PRO A 54 33.35 -10.12 1.86
C PRO A 54 32.23 -9.39 2.62
N ILE A 55 32.53 -8.22 3.19
CA ILE A 55 31.61 -7.45 4.04
C ILE A 55 31.23 -6.10 3.44
N LEU A 56 31.80 -5.74 2.28
CA LEU A 56 31.76 -4.37 1.78
C LEU A 56 30.34 -3.86 1.56
N GLY A 57 29.46 -4.65 0.94
CA GLY A 57 28.05 -4.30 0.72
C GLY A 57 27.17 -4.29 1.97
N GLN A 58 27.72 -4.64 3.14
CA GLN A 58 27.00 -4.59 4.42
C GLN A 58 27.39 -3.37 5.26
N LEU A 59 28.43 -2.63 4.87
CA LEU A 59 28.93 -1.47 5.62
C LEU A 59 28.02 -0.27 5.44
N GLY A 60 27.79 0.49 6.53
CA GLY A 60 27.12 1.78 6.47
C GLY A 60 27.93 2.87 5.76
N GLY A 61 29.26 2.72 5.70
CA GLY A 61 30.12 3.63 4.96
C GLY A 61 31.61 3.33 5.12
N ILE A 62 32.45 4.07 4.41
CA ILE A 62 33.90 3.86 4.34
C ILE A 62 34.63 5.21 4.43
N VAL A 63 35.59 5.29 5.34
CA VAL A 63 36.60 6.35 5.39
C VAL A 63 37.95 5.73 5.06
N CYS A 64 38.50 6.14 3.92
CA CYS A 64 39.81 5.70 3.46
C CYS A 64 40.79 6.87 3.54
N LEU A 65 41.85 6.72 4.35
CA LEU A 65 42.82 7.78 4.64
C LEU A 65 43.69 8.14 3.44
N ASP A 66 43.99 7.16 2.58
CA ASP A 66 44.78 7.34 1.36
C ASP A 66 44.00 6.88 0.12
N GLY A 67 44.44 7.28 -1.07
CA GLY A 67 43.84 6.88 -2.34
C GLY A 67 43.11 7.99 -3.07
N THR A 68 42.60 7.66 -4.25
CA THR A 68 41.93 8.58 -5.17
C THR A 68 40.64 7.97 -5.68
N LEU A 69 39.85 8.73 -6.45
CA LEU A 69 38.65 8.21 -7.13
C LEU A 69 38.90 7.04 -8.09
N ARG A 70 40.17 6.77 -8.44
CA ARG A 70 40.59 5.64 -9.27
C ARG A 70 41.12 4.46 -8.45
N SER A 71 41.19 4.56 -7.13
CA SER A 71 41.58 3.45 -6.27
C SER A 71 40.53 2.34 -6.31
N HIS A 72 40.97 1.08 -6.18
CA HIS A 72 40.08 -0.08 -6.20
C HIS A 72 38.93 0.05 -5.20
N LEU A 73 39.21 0.51 -3.97
CA LEU A 73 38.17 0.72 -2.97
C LEU A 73 37.12 1.75 -3.38
N ALA A 74 37.52 2.85 -4.05
CA ALA A 74 36.59 3.84 -4.57
C ALA A 74 35.70 3.26 -5.68
N ILE A 75 36.27 2.47 -6.60
CA ILE A 75 35.53 1.84 -7.70
C ILE A 75 34.51 0.85 -7.14
N VAL A 76 34.95 -0.06 -6.28
CA VAL A 76 34.10 -1.11 -5.71
C VAL A 76 33.03 -0.50 -4.78
N SER A 77 33.34 0.52 -3.99
CA SER A 77 32.33 1.20 -3.16
C SER A 77 31.14 1.76 -3.97
N ARG A 78 31.37 2.21 -5.21
CA ARG A 78 30.28 2.68 -6.10
C ARG A 78 29.42 1.53 -6.58
N GLU A 79 30.03 0.40 -6.92
CA GLU A 79 29.31 -0.79 -7.42
C GLU A 79 28.37 -1.36 -6.35
N PHE A 80 28.73 -1.22 -5.08
CA PHE A 80 27.92 -1.64 -3.93
C PHE A 80 27.06 -0.52 -3.34
N GLU A 81 27.09 0.69 -3.91
CA GLU A 81 26.37 1.87 -3.39
C GLU A 81 26.64 2.17 -1.90
N VAL A 82 27.89 1.99 -1.46
CA VAL A 82 28.33 2.26 -0.08
C VAL A 82 29.00 3.63 -0.01
N PRO A 83 28.51 4.58 0.82
CA PRO A 83 29.12 5.88 1.00
C PRO A 83 30.61 5.77 1.33
N CYS A 84 31.46 6.43 0.54
CA CYS A 84 32.91 6.27 0.66
C CYS A 84 33.65 7.58 0.42
N LEU A 85 34.51 7.96 1.36
CA LEU A 85 35.45 9.07 1.25
C LEU A 85 36.88 8.53 1.08
N VAL A 86 37.57 8.94 0.01
CA VAL A 86 38.96 8.54 -0.26
C VAL A 86 39.92 9.72 -0.14
N GLY A 87 41.16 9.42 0.26
CA GLY A 87 42.17 10.44 0.54
C GLY A 87 41.71 11.36 1.68
N THR A 88 41.09 10.78 2.71
CA THR A 88 40.48 11.55 3.79
C THR A 88 41.52 12.03 4.78
N ASP A 89 41.70 13.35 4.87
CA ASP A 89 42.55 13.99 5.87
C ASP A 89 41.75 14.21 7.16
N LEU A 90 42.14 13.54 8.25
CA LEU A 90 41.50 13.64 9.55
C LEU A 90 42.31 14.55 10.48
N THR A 91 41.60 15.40 11.22
CA THR A 91 42.17 16.32 12.22
C THR A 91 42.70 15.64 13.49
N GLY A 92 42.48 14.33 13.64
CA GLY A 92 42.95 13.49 14.75
C GLY A 92 42.66 12.01 14.53
N GLU A 93 43.11 11.14 15.44
CA GLU A 93 42.81 9.70 15.37
C GLU A 93 41.34 9.41 15.73
N LEU A 94 40.70 8.55 14.94
CA LEU A 94 39.35 8.03 15.20
C LEU A 94 39.46 6.65 15.86
N ALA A 95 39.03 6.57 17.12
CA ALA A 95 38.99 5.31 17.86
C ALA A 95 37.79 4.44 17.43
N ASP A 96 37.90 3.12 17.60
CA ASP A 96 36.77 2.21 17.38
C ASP A 96 35.58 2.58 18.27
N GLY A 97 34.38 2.45 17.71
CA GLY A 97 33.13 2.85 18.35
C GLY A 97 32.83 4.35 18.29
N THR A 98 33.77 5.19 17.83
CA THR A 98 33.53 6.63 17.63
C THR A 98 32.42 6.82 16.61
N GLU A 99 31.37 7.55 16.98
CA GLU A 99 30.29 7.87 16.05
C GLU A 99 30.69 9.07 15.19
N ILE A 100 30.55 8.89 13.88
CA ILE A 100 30.88 9.91 12.87
C ILE A 100 29.76 10.01 11.84
N VAL A 101 29.74 11.14 11.15
CA VAL A 101 28.85 11.39 10.02
C VAL A 101 29.69 11.60 8.77
N LEU A 102 29.32 10.91 7.69
CA LEU A 102 29.78 11.15 6.33
C LEU A 102 28.75 12.01 5.61
N ASP A 103 29.18 13.13 5.03
CA ASP A 103 28.31 14.10 4.38
C ASP A 103 29.01 14.71 3.16
N ILE A 104 28.25 15.39 2.29
CA ILE A 104 28.76 16.12 1.14
C ILE A 104 28.33 17.58 1.23
N ASP A 105 29.29 18.47 1.52
CA ASP A 105 29.11 19.92 1.52
C ASP A 105 29.65 20.50 0.21
N ASP A 106 28.82 21.16 -0.61
CA ASP A 106 29.25 21.82 -1.86
C ASP A 106 30.10 20.93 -2.79
N GLY A 107 29.78 19.63 -2.85
CA GLY A 107 30.49 18.64 -3.65
C GLY A 107 31.78 18.08 -3.03
N ALA A 108 32.15 18.53 -1.83
CA ALA A 108 33.28 18.00 -1.06
C ALA A 108 32.80 17.07 0.07
N GLY A 109 33.46 15.94 0.23
CA GLY A 109 33.15 14.98 1.29
C GLY A 109 33.70 15.46 2.64
N VAL A 110 32.88 15.42 3.68
CA VAL A 110 33.26 15.83 5.03
C VAL A 110 32.96 14.73 6.04
N VAL A 111 33.89 14.55 6.99
CA VAL A 111 33.70 13.72 8.18
C VAL A 111 33.43 14.64 9.35
N ARG A 112 32.35 14.41 10.11
CA ARG A 112 32.00 15.22 11.27
C ARG A 112 32.05 14.41 12.57
N ALA A 113 32.58 15.01 13.64
CA ALA A 113 32.58 14.40 14.97
C ALA A 113 31.27 14.68 15.68
N GLY A 114 30.75 13.64 16.30
CA GLY A 114 29.66 13.73 17.25
C GLY A 114 28.61 12.69 16.96
N ALA A 115 28.22 12.02 18.04
CA ALA A 115 26.95 11.34 18.11
C ALA A 115 25.82 12.35 17.90
N GLU A 116 24.77 11.96 17.20
CA GLU A 116 23.48 12.53 17.58
C GLU A 116 23.03 11.85 18.87
N PRO A 117 22.29 12.56 19.74
CA PRO A 117 21.44 11.88 20.70
C PRO A 117 20.57 10.85 19.96
N ASP A 118 19.97 9.90 20.69
CA ASP A 118 18.66 9.37 20.31
C ASP A 118 17.88 10.49 19.62
N SER A 119 17.30 10.24 18.46
CA SER A 119 16.63 11.25 17.65
C SER A 119 15.44 11.86 18.40
N THR A 120 15.70 12.76 19.33
CA THR A 120 14.97 13.99 19.46
C THR A 120 15.73 14.97 18.59
N ALA A 121 15.36 15.04 17.31
CA ALA A 121 15.33 16.33 16.66
C ALA A 121 14.70 17.34 17.65
N PRO A 122 14.96 18.66 17.58
CA PRO A 122 13.87 19.54 18.02
C PRO A 122 12.66 18.99 17.29
N ALA A 123 11.61 18.56 17.98
CA ALA A 123 10.44 18.01 17.32
C ALA A 123 10.09 18.98 16.20
N GLN A 124 10.51 18.65 14.97
CA GLN A 124 9.76 19.05 13.81
C GLN A 124 8.50 18.33 14.15
N ASP A 125 7.54 19.10 14.65
CA ASP A 125 6.30 18.57 15.14
C ASP A 125 5.80 17.67 14.01
N VAL A 126 6.00 16.34 14.17
CA VAL A 126 5.83 15.40 13.06
C VAL A 126 4.37 15.46 12.64
N SER A 127 3.49 15.73 13.60
CA SER A 127 2.11 16.13 13.35
C SER A 127 2.05 17.40 12.49
N ALA A 128 2.67 18.52 12.87
CA ALA A 128 2.66 19.72 12.02
C ALA A 128 3.21 19.48 10.59
N ALA A 129 4.30 18.73 10.43
CA ALA A 129 4.88 18.39 9.14
C ALA A 129 3.94 17.49 8.33
N TRP A 130 3.36 16.47 8.95
CA TRP A 130 2.41 15.54 8.35
C TRP A 130 1.12 16.25 7.92
N TRP A 131 0.56 17.10 8.77
CA TRP A 131 -0.60 17.93 8.42
C TRP A 131 -0.27 18.96 7.33
N SER A 132 0.95 19.49 7.30
CA SER A 132 1.42 20.32 6.19
C SER A 132 1.48 19.52 4.88
N TYR A 133 1.88 18.25 4.94
CA TYR A 133 1.84 17.34 3.80
C TYR A 133 0.39 17.07 3.35
N VAL A 134 -0.54 16.77 4.26
CA VAL A 134 -1.96 16.54 3.94
C VAL A 134 -2.54 17.73 3.17
N ARG A 135 -2.26 18.96 3.62
CA ARG A 135 -2.71 20.21 2.97
C ARG A 135 -2.05 20.49 1.62
N ARG A 136 -0.88 19.90 1.33
CA ARG A 136 -0.16 20.10 0.06
C ARG A 136 -1.02 19.64 -1.12
N VAL A 137 -1.07 20.48 -2.15
CA VAL A 137 -1.68 20.18 -3.45
C VAL A 137 -0.62 19.51 -4.32
N GLY A 138 -0.96 18.38 -4.93
CA GLY A 138 -0.09 17.66 -5.85
C GLY A 138 -0.14 18.20 -7.27
N ASP A 139 0.43 17.44 -8.20
CA ASP A 139 0.37 17.68 -9.64
C ASP A 139 -1.03 17.38 -10.23
N GLU A 140 -1.13 17.27 -11.56
CA GLU A 140 -2.40 17.03 -12.28
C GLU A 140 -3.08 15.70 -11.90
N ILE A 141 -2.32 14.73 -11.39
CA ILE A 141 -2.82 13.45 -10.90
C ILE A 141 -2.76 13.36 -9.37
N ALA A 142 -2.63 14.51 -8.71
CA ALA A 142 -2.55 14.69 -7.27
C ALA A 142 -1.33 14.03 -6.60
N VAL A 143 -0.27 13.73 -7.35
CA VAL A 143 0.99 13.22 -6.80
C VAL A 143 1.78 14.36 -6.18
N LYS A 144 2.35 14.11 -5.01
CA LYS A 144 3.19 15.04 -4.26
C LYS A 144 4.25 14.26 -3.48
N ASP A 145 5.46 14.80 -3.42
CA ASP A 145 6.56 14.16 -2.69
C ASP A 145 6.20 14.01 -1.21
N PHE A 146 6.37 12.80 -0.67
CA PHE A 146 6.28 12.56 0.77
C PHE A 146 7.68 12.71 1.37
N ASP A 147 7.90 13.86 2.02
CA ASP A 147 9.18 14.29 2.59
C ASP A 147 9.20 14.23 4.14
N VAL A 148 8.20 13.59 4.74
CA VAL A 148 8.06 13.48 6.20
C VAL A 148 8.68 12.17 6.69
N GLN A 149 9.67 12.26 7.57
CA GLN A 149 10.23 11.09 8.24
C GLN A 149 9.36 10.71 9.42
N VAL A 150 8.68 9.57 9.33
CA VAL A 150 7.77 9.07 10.38
C VAL A 150 8.42 7.86 11.06
N THR A 151 8.96 8.05 12.26
CA THR A 151 9.45 6.95 13.10
C THR A 151 8.26 6.15 13.67
N PRO A 152 8.46 4.92 14.18
CA PRO A 152 7.39 4.18 14.86
C PRO A 152 6.72 4.97 15.99
N GLU A 153 7.49 5.70 16.80
CA GLU A 153 6.97 6.51 17.90
C GLU A 153 6.16 7.72 17.38
N ALA A 154 6.62 8.34 16.29
CA ALA A 154 5.88 9.42 15.65
C ALA A 154 4.60 8.93 14.97
N LEU A 155 4.62 7.72 14.40
CA LEU A 155 3.42 7.07 13.86
C LEU A 155 2.41 6.80 14.96
N ASP A 156 2.82 6.25 16.10
CA ASP A 156 1.94 6.02 17.24
C ASP A 156 1.37 7.35 17.79
N ALA A 157 2.15 8.42 17.78
CA ALA A 157 1.67 9.76 18.15
C ALA A 157 0.63 10.30 17.14
N LEU A 158 0.83 10.12 15.84
CA LEU A 158 -0.15 10.48 14.80
C LEU A 158 -1.43 9.66 14.92
N LEU A 159 -1.32 8.36 15.22
CA LEU A 159 -2.47 7.47 15.43
C LEU A 159 -3.31 7.88 16.64
N ALA A 160 -2.67 8.29 17.74
CA ALA A 160 -3.33 8.72 18.97
C ALA A 160 -3.89 10.15 18.91
N GLU A 161 -3.53 10.92 17.88
CA GLU A 161 -3.91 12.33 17.76
C GLU A 161 -5.40 12.50 17.49
N GLU A 162 -6.06 13.38 18.25
CA GLU A 162 -7.48 13.70 18.07
C GLU A 162 -7.74 14.42 16.74
N LEU A 163 -8.82 14.01 16.06
CA LEU A 163 -9.24 14.60 14.79
C LEU A 163 -10.18 15.80 15.01
N THR A 164 -9.59 17.00 15.12
CA THR A 164 -10.33 18.27 15.20
C THR A 164 -11.11 18.58 13.92
N ASP A 165 -12.04 19.54 13.97
CA ASP A 165 -12.84 19.96 12.80
C ASP A 165 -11.98 20.41 11.61
N ASP A 166 -10.97 21.26 11.85
CA ASP A 166 -10.08 21.74 10.80
C ASP A 166 -9.26 20.59 10.18
N ARG A 167 -8.85 19.62 11.00
CA ARG A 167 -8.09 18.45 10.56
C ARG A 167 -8.96 17.44 9.81
N LEU A 168 -10.21 17.29 10.22
CA LEU A 168 -11.21 16.53 9.48
C LEU A 168 -11.41 17.13 8.09
N ASP A 169 -11.58 18.45 8.01
CA ASP A 169 -11.68 19.16 6.73
C ASP A 169 -10.42 18.97 5.88
N ASP A 170 -9.23 19.12 6.46
CA ASP A 170 -7.96 18.90 5.75
C ASP A 170 -7.86 17.48 5.14
N LEU A 171 -8.32 16.44 5.85
CA LEU A 171 -8.38 15.07 5.33
C LEU A 171 -9.42 14.90 4.22
N VAL A 172 -10.65 15.37 4.43
CA VAL A 172 -11.71 15.29 3.41
C VAL A 172 -11.27 16.00 2.13
N GLN A 173 -10.62 17.16 2.25
CA GLN A 173 -10.07 17.89 1.12
C GLN A 173 -8.90 17.16 0.48
N HIS A 174 -8.01 16.52 1.25
CA HIS A 174 -6.94 15.68 0.71
C HIS A 174 -7.49 14.49 -0.08
N MET A 175 -8.45 13.76 0.47
CA MET A 175 -9.13 12.64 -0.18
C MET A 175 -9.85 13.11 -1.46
N GLY A 176 -10.51 14.28 -1.41
CA GLY A 176 -11.17 14.85 -2.59
C GLY A 176 -10.17 15.16 -3.72
N ARG A 177 -9.01 15.74 -3.40
CA ARG A 177 -7.94 15.99 -4.38
C ARG A 177 -7.35 14.69 -4.92
N ALA A 178 -7.18 13.71 -4.05
CA ALA A 178 -6.65 12.39 -4.37
C ALA A 178 -7.57 11.58 -5.30
N PHE A 179 -8.89 11.69 -5.11
CA PHE A 179 -9.89 10.89 -5.84
C PHE A 179 -10.27 11.48 -7.20
N LYS A 180 -10.29 12.81 -7.32
CA LYS A 180 -10.76 13.49 -8.55
C LYS A 180 -10.01 13.04 -9.82
N PRO A 181 -8.66 12.96 -9.83
CA PRO A 181 -7.93 12.48 -11.01
C PRO A 181 -8.27 11.05 -11.39
N GLU A 182 -8.42 10.16 -10.40
CA GLU A 182 -8.79 8.76 -10.62
C GLU A 182 -10.15 8.61 -11.32
N MET A 183 -11.10 9.50 -11.01
CA MET A 183 -12.38 9.56 -11.71
C MET A 183 -12.25 10.12 -13.13
N THR A 184 -11.44 11.16 -13.33
CA THR A 184 -11.26 11.77 -14.66
C THR A 184 -10.45 10.91 -15.64
N ARG A 185 -9.55 10.06 -15.13
CA ARG A 185 -8.73 9.15 -15.94
C ARG A 185 -9.48 7.88 -16.37
N ARG A 186 -10.67 7.59 -15.82
CA ARG A 186 -11.47 6.42 -16.18
C ARG A 186 -12.32 6.64 -17.44
N SER A 187 -12.30 5.65 -18.32
CA SER A 187 -13.20 5.56 -19.48
C SER A 187 -14.51 4.87 -19.10
N GLY A 188 -15.55 5.62 -18.79
CA GLY A 188 -16.94 5.14 -18.64
C GLY A 188 -17.22 4.14 -17.50
N PHE A 189 -18.45 4.13 -17.01
CA PHE A 189 -18.95 3.16 -16.03
C PHE A 189 -20.02 2.29 -16.70
N THR A 190 -19.60 1.19 -17.31
CA THR A 190 -20.51 0.31 -18.06
C THR A 190 -20.30 -1.15 -17.67
N SER A 191 -21.39 -1.87 -17.45
CA SER A 191 -21.42 -3.33 -17.41
C SER A 191 -22.66 -3.79 -18.20
N GLU A 192 -22.50 -4.88 -18.94
CA GLU A 192 -23.58 -5.51 -19.71
C GLU A 192 -24.50 -6.35 -18.80
N LEU A 193 -23.98 -6.77 -17.65
CA LEU A 193 -24.69 -7.63 -16.71
C LEU A 193 -25.34 -6.81 -15.60
N PHE A 194 -24.59 -5.90 -14.97
CA PHE A 194 -25.04 -5.12 -13.82
C PHE A 194 -25.26 -3.65 -14.17
N PRO A 195 -26.41 -3.04 -13.83
CA PRO A 195 -26.64 -1.60 -14.01
C PRO A 195 -25.72 -0.77 -13.10
N MET A 196 -24.55 -0.37 -13.65
CA MET A 196 -23.42 0.14 -12.85
C MET A 196 -23.75 1.39 -12.05
N LEU A 197 -24.30 2.41 -12.70
CA LEU A 197 -24.54 3.71 -12.06
C LEU A 197 -25.66 3.65 -11.00
N PRO A 198 -26.77 2.93 -11.22
CA PRO A 198 -27.73 2.59 -10.16
C PRO A 198 -27.09 2.04 -8.88
N TYR A 199 -26.39 0.90 -8.98
CA TYR A 199 -25.88 0.25 -7.77
C TYR A 199 -24.73 1.03 -7.15
N MET A 200 -23.87 1.68 -7.95
CA MET A 200 -22.76 2.49 -7.42
C MET A 200 -23.29 3.66 -6.60
N SER A 201 -24.38 4.29 -7.06
CA SER A 201 -25.01 5.40 -6.35
C SER A 201 -25.67 4.92 -5.06
N LEU A 202 -26.46 3.85 -5.13
CA LEU A 202 -27.11 3.27 -3.95
C LEU A 202 -26.09 2.77 -2.92
N SER A 203 -24.99 2.15 -3.36
CA SER A 203 -23.99 1.61 -2.44
C SER A 203 -23.23 2.70 -1.71
N VAL A 204 -22.79 3.77 -2.41
CA VAL A 204 -22.09 4.88 -1.73
C VAL A 204 -23.01 5.57 -0.73
N ILE A 205 -24.29 5.76 -1.09
CA ILE A 205 -25.29 6.39 -0.21
C ILE A 205 -25.56 5.51 1.01
N GLU A 206 -25.70 4.20 0.83
CA GLU A 206 -25.90 3.27 1.94
C GLU A 206 -24.72 3.26 2.90
N ASP A 207 -23.49 3.28 2.37
CA ASP A 207 -22.32 3.38 3.22
C ASP A 207 -22.34 4.69 4.01
N PHE A 208 -22.73 5.81 3.39
CA PHE A 208 -22.90 7.08 4.09
C PHE A 208 -23.97 7.02 5.19
N HIS A 209 -25.09 6.34 4.97
CA HIS A 209 -26.14 6.19 5.98
C HIS A 209 -25.70 5.30 7.15
N SER A 210 -24.96 4.21 6.89
CA SER A 210 -24.80 3.12 7.85
C SER A 210 -23.41 3.01 8.48
N TYR A 211 -22.33 3.46 7.82
CA TYR A 211 -20.97 3.13 8.27
C TYR A 211 -20.62 3.67 9.65
N ALA A 212 -21.08 4.87 10.01
CA ALA A 212 -20.72 5.47 11.30
C ALA A 212 -21.16 4.58 12.48
N GLU A 213 -22.38 4.05 12.44
CA GLU A 213 -22.89 3.13 13.47
C GLU A 213 -22.15 1.79 13.45
N ARG A 214 -21.93 1.21 12.26
CA ARG A 214 -21.21 -0.07 12.11
C ARG A 214 -19.77 0.04 12.60
N ILE A 215 -19.08 1.11 12.23
CA ILE A 215 -17.70 1.40 12.63
C ILE A 215 -17.61 1.62 14.14
N ALA A 216 -18.55 2.34 14.76
CA ALA A 216 -18.55 2.52 16.21
C ALA A 216 -18.57 1.18 16.96
N VAL A 217 -19.31 0.19 16.47
CA VAL A 217 -19.32 -1.18 17.04
C VAL A 217 -17.98 -1.90 16.82
N ILE A 218 -17.41 -1.82 15.61
CA ILE A 218 -16.13 -2.46 15.28
C ILE A 218 -14.99 -1.86 16.10
N ASP A 219 -14.85 -0.53 16.10
CA ASP A 219 -13.75 0.21 16.74
C ASP A 219 -13.80 0.08 18.27
N ALA A 220 -15.00 -0.01 18.86
CA ALA A 220 -15.16 -0.29 20.28
C ALA A 220 -14.68 -1.70 20.69
N ALA A 221 -14.80 -2.68 19.78
CA ALA A 221 -14.37 -4.05 20.03
C ALA A 221 -12.88 -4.25 19.76
N VAL A 222 -12.38 -3.73 18.63
CA VAL A 222 -10.96 -3.71 18.28
C VAL A 222 -10.66 -2.36 17.61
N PRO A 223 -9.84 -1.50 18.23
CA PRO A 223 -9.48 -0.22 17.66
C PRO A 223 -8.88 -0.32 16.25
N ALA A 224 -9.17 0.66 15.40
CA ALA A 224 -8.76 0.70 13.99
C ALA A 224 -7.26 0.48 13.78
N GLU A 225 -6.41 1.09 14.61
CA GLU A 225 -4.96 0.94 14.55
C GLU A 225 -4.50 -0.49 14.91
N GLU A 226 -5.21 -1.16 15.81
CA GLU A 226 -4.95 -2.55 16.15
C GLU A 226 -5.40 -3.50 15.02
N LEU A 227 -6.54 -3.24 14.39
CA LEU A 227 -6.94 -3.93 13.16
C LEU A 227 -5.89 -3.75 12.06
N GLY A 228 -5.39 -2.53 11.85
CA GLY A 228 -4.36 -2.22 10.86
C GLY A 228 -3.07 -3.01 11.09
N ARG A 229 -2.59 -3.07 12.34
CA ARG A 229 -1.42 -3.88 12.72
C ARG A 229 -1.64 -5.38 12.45
N ARG A 230 -2.82 -5.92 12.77
CA ARG A 230 -3.16 -7.33 12.50
C ARG A 230 -3.24 -7.65 11.01
N LEU A 231 -3.76 -6.73 10.20
CA LEU A 231 -3.81 -6.91 8.74
C LEU A 231 -2.42 -6.92 8.13
N ARG A 232 -1.45 -6.24 8.76
CA ARG A 232 -0.05 -6.21 8.35
C ARG A 232 0.69 -7.54 8.54
N GLU A 233 0.20 -8.43 9.40
CA GLU A 233 0.89 -9.69 9.74
C GLU A 233 1.05 -10.66 8.56
N GLY A 234 0.22 -10.54 7.52
CA GLY A 234 0.32 -11.41 6.35
C GLY A 234 -0.69 -11.08 5.25
N PRO A 235 -0.47 -11.60 4.03
CA PRO A 235 -1.35 -11.36 2.91
C PRO A 235 -2.69 -12.09 3.07
N ASN A 236 -3.60 -11.85 2.14
CA ASN A 236 -4.89 -12.54 2.01
C ASN A 236 -5.86 -12.41 3.20
N ARG A 237 -5.67 -11.42 4.07
CA ARG A 237 -6.58 -11.16 5.21
C ARG A 237 -7.76 -10.28 4.80
N VAL A 238 -7.49 -9.04 4.42
CA VAL A 238 -8.45 -8.07 3.88
C VAL A 238 -7.77 -7.23 2.81
N SER A 239 -8.49 -6.87 1.75
CA SER A 239 -7.94 -6.04 0.67
C SER A 239 -7.56 -4.66 1.19
N PRO A 240 -6.35 -4.15 0.90
CA PRO A 240 -6.04 -2.73 1.06
C PRO A 240 -7.03 -1.81 0.35
N LEU A 241 -7.62 -2.24 -0.77
CA LEU A 241 -8.69 -1.49 -1.45
C LEU A 241 -9.94 -1.37 -0.56
N TRP A 242 -10.28 -2.37 0.26
CA TRP A 242 -11.40 -2.22 1.20
C TRP A 242 -11.08 -1.22 2.33
N ILE A 243 -9.82 -1.09 2.75
CA ILE A 243 -9.41 0.00 3.66
C ILE A 243 -9.66 1.34 2.98
N TRP A 244 -9.19 1.52 1.74
CA TRP A 244 -9.41 2.75 0.97
C TRP A 244 -10.92 3.07 0.82
N MET A 245 -11.75 2.08 0.52
CA MET A 245 -13.19 2.25 0.33
C MET A 245 -13.89 2.79 1.59
N ILE A 246 -13.44 2.44 2.80
CA ILE A 246 -14.08 2.90 4.05
C ILE A 246 -14.26 4.42 4.09
N GLY A 247 -13.20 5.16 3.74
CA GLY A 247 -13.26 6.62 3.70
C GLY A 247 -13.81 7.14 2.39
N TYR A 248 -13.24 6.69 1.26
CA TYR A 248 -13.51 7.30 -0.04
C TYR A 248 -14.91 6.98 -0.57
N HIS A 249 -15.36 5.73 -0.48
CA HIS A 249 -16.69 5.33 -0.95
C HIS A 249 -17.79 5.94 -0.07
N TYR A 250 -17.56 6.03 1.24
CA TYR A 250 -18.43 6.74 2.18
C TYR A 250 -18.61 8.23 1.80
N LEU A 251 -17.51 8.94 1.51
CA LEU A 251 -17.58 10.35 1.12
C LEU A 251 -18.23 10.56 -0.25
N CYS A 252 -18.13 9.61 -1.18
CA CYS A 252 -18.90 9.66 -2.42
C CYS A 252 -20.42 9.70 -2.15
N GLY A 253 -20.90 8.94 -1.16
CA GLY A 253 -22.31 8.92 -0.77
C GLY A 253 -22.79 10.25 -0.25
N ARG A 254 -21.94 10.90 0.57
CA ARG A 254 -22.15 12.26 1.05
C ARG A 254 -22.37 13.23 -0.11
N GLU A 255 -21.49 13.22 -1.11
CA GLU A 255 -21.60 14.15 -2.25
C GLU A 255 -22.82 13.87 -3.11
N CYS A 256 -23.20 12.60 -3.30
CA CYS A 256 -24.45 12.25 -3.97
C CYS A 256 -25.66 12.87 -3.23
N LEU A 257 -25.73 12.75 -1.91
CA LEU A 257 -26.83 13.31 -1.11
C LEU A 257 -26.85 14.85 -1.10
N ILE A 258 -25.67 15.49 -1.04
CA ILE A 258 -25.54 16.95 -1.19
C ILE A 258 -26.05 17.38 -2.57
N ARG A 259 -25.64 16.67 -3.63
CA ARG A 259 -26.06 16.95 -5.00
C ARG A 259 -27.56 16.80 -5.20
N MET A 260 -28.18 15.84 -4.51
CA MET A 260 -29.62 15.62 -4.49
C MET A 260 -30.38 16.63 -3.61
N GLY A 261 -29.69 17.51 -2.88
CA GLY A 261 -30.30 18.45 -1.93
C GLY A 261 -30.91 17.77 -0.70
N LYS A 262 -30.48 16.54 -0.39
CA LYS A 262 -30.95 15.75 0.76
C LYS A 262 -30.07 15.90 2.00
N LEU A 263 -28.90 16.51 1.84
CA LEU A 263 -27.93 16.73 2.91
C LEU A 263 -27.24 18.10 2.72
N GLY A 264 -27.18 18.89 3.78
CA GLY A 264 -26.35 20.08 3.89
C GLY A 264 -24.87 19.72 4.09
N ARG A 265 -23.97 20.59 3.64
CA ARG A 265 -22.52 20.33 3.69
C ARG A 265 -21.98 20.20 5.12
N ASP A 266 -22.56 20.91 6.08
CA ASP A 266 -22.15 20.95 7.48
C ASP A 266 -22.88 19.93 8.37
N GLU A 267 -23.79 19.13 7.81
CA GLU A 267 -24.55 18.11 8.53
C GLU A 267 -23.74 16.82 8.76
N ARG A 268 -24.14 16.04 9.78
CA ARG A 268 -23.57 14.74 10.17
C ARG A 268 -22.04 14.75 10.40
N ARG A 269 -21.48 15.88 10.84
CA ARG A 269 -20.03 16.04 11.06
C ARG A 269 -19.42 14.97 11.97
N GLU A 270 -20.08 14.63 13.08
CA GLU A 270 -19.59 13.62 14.02
C GLU A 270 -19.52 12.21 13.42
N GLU A 271 -20.46 11.89 12.55
CA GLU A 271 -20.48 10.63 11.84
C GLU A 271 -19.37 10.58 10.79
N ILE A 272 -19.17 11.68 10.05
CA ILE A 272 -18.06 11.82 9.11
C ILE A 272 -16.72 11.67 9.83
N ARG A 273 -16.55 12.28 11.01
CA ARG A 273 -15.33 12.12 11.82
C ARG A 273 -15.13 10.69 12.28
N THR A 274 -16.18 10.01 12.73
CA THR A 274 -16.11 8.61 13.15
C THR A 274 -15.55 7.75 12.02
N VAL A 275 -16.06 7.90 10.80
CA VAL A 275 -15.60 7.10 9.65
C VAL A 275 -14.20 7.51 9.17
N VAL A 276 -13.95 8.81 9.01
CA VAL A 276 -12.66 9.32 8.49
C VAL A 276 -11.52 9.08 9.47
N ASP A 277 -11.76 9.21 10.78
CA ASP A 277 -10.74 8.91 11.79
C ASP A 277 -10.44 7.40 11.87
N PHE A 278 -11.48 6.55 11.83
CA PHE A 278 -11.29 5.09 11.74
C PHE A 278 -10.45 4.73 10.52
N TRP A 279 -10.79 5.26 9.34
CA TRP A 279 -10.01 5.06 8.11
C TRP A 279 -8.56 5.53 8.27
N ARG A 280 -8.34 6.74 8.82
CA ARG A 280 -7.02 7.33 9.03
C ARG A 280 -6.15 6.46 9.92
N ARG A 281 -6.66 6.04 11.08
CA ARG A 281 -5.93 5.17 12.02
C ARG A 281 -5.65 3.79 11.41
N LEU A 282 -6.64 3.21 10.74
CA LEU A 282 -6.52 1.91 10.08
C LEU A 282 -5.45 1.93 8.97
N THR A 283 -5.49 2.91 8.07
CA THR A 283 -4.55 3.00 6.94
C THR A 283 -3.13 3.28 7.41
N LEU A 284 -2.93 4.22 8.35
CA LEU A 284 -1.62 4.55 8.90
C LEU A 284 -0.98 3.34 9.59
N ALA A 285 -1.75 2.61 10.41
CA ALA A 285 -1.25 1.42 11.10
C ALA A 285 -0.98 0.25 10.14
N HIS A 286 -1.83 0.06 9.12
CA HIS A 286 -1.67 -0.98 8.11
C HIS A 286 -0.41 -0.75 7.26
N ARG A 287 -0.25 0.47 6.71
CA ARG A 287 0.90 0.82 5.86
C ARG A 287 2.18 0.91 6.67
N GLY A 288 2.13 1.57 7.81
CA GLY A 288 3.24 1.72 8.74
C GLY A 288 4.39 2.60 8.25
N ASP A 289 4.23 3.28 7.12
CA ASP A 289 5.23 4.17 6.49
C ASP A 289 4.86 5.66 6.62
N GLY A 290 3.74 5.98 7.28
CA GLY A 290 3.25 7.35 7.48
C GLY A 290 2.44 7.93 6.32
N THR A 291 2.27 7.21 5.21
CA THR A 291 1.47 7.65 4.05
C THR A 291 0.01 7.19 4.16
N LEU A 292 -0.90 7.81 3.39
CA LEU A 292 -2.33 7.48 3.39
C LEU A 292 -2.74 6.65 2.17
N ASP A 293 -2.28 7.07 0.98
CA ASP A 293 -2.58 6.44 -0.31
C ASP A 293 -1.34 5.82 -0.97
N TYR A 294 -1.51 5.02 -2.04
CA TYR A 294 -0.38 4.41 -2.74
C TYR A 294 0.42 5.47 -3.50
N LYS A 295 -0.26 6.45 -4.11
CA LYS A 295 0.40 7.59 -4.79
C LYS A 295 1.30 8.40 -3.85
N ASP A 296 0.93 8.52 -2.58
CA ASP A 296 1.71 9.22 -1.56
C ASP A 296 3.05 8.50 -1.31
N ALA A 297 3.07 7.18 -1.50
CA ALA A 297 4.26 6.33 -1.43
C ALA A 297 4.87 6.02 -2.81
N GLY A 298 4.69 6.93 -3.79
CA GLY A 298 5.26 6.78 -5.12
C GLY A 298 4.66 5.61 -5.92
N PHE A 299 3.35 5.42 -5.81
CA PHE A 299 2.60 4.30 -6.41
C PHE A 299 3.05 2.92 -5.92
N THR A 300 3.27 2.82 -4.61
CA THR A 300 3.64 1.57 -3.95
C THR A 300 2.78 1.32 -2.72
N ASN A 301 2.66 0.04 -2.34
CA ASN A 301 2.12 -0.35 -1.05
C ASN A 301 2.93 -1.49 -0.46
N ARG A 302 3.87 -1.16 0.41
CA ARG A 302 4.78 -2.11 1.05
C ARG A 302 4.38 -2.38 2.49
N TYR A 303 3.12 -2.72 2.71
CA TYR A 303 2.60 -2.97 4.05
C TYR A 303 3.19 -4.26 4.67
N LEU A 304 3.42 -5.31 3.88
CA LEU A 304 3.90 -6.60 4.41
C LEU A 304 5.32 -6.48 4.99
N PRO A 305 5.58 -7.07 6.17
CA PRO A 305 6.92 -7.18 6.72
C PRO A 305 7.84 -7.96 5.78
N GLN A 306 9.08 -7.50 5.63
CA GLN A 306 10.06 -8.12 4.74
C GLN A 306 10.23 -9.64 4.96
N PRO A 307 10.28 -10.18 6.21
CA PRO A 307 10.38 -11.63 6.41
C PRO A 307 9.21 -12.44 5.82
N VAL A 308 8.00 -11.87 5.80
CA VAL A 308 6.83 -12.50 5.19
C VAL A 308 6.95 -12.51 3.68
N VAL A 309 7.42 -11.40 3.09
CA VAL A 309 7.66 -11.31 1.66
C VAL A 309 8.77 -12.27 1.23
N ASP A 310 9.85 -12.36 1.99
CA ASP A 310 10.95 -13.29 1.73
C ASP A 310 10.46 -14.74 1.76
N GLU A 311 9.67 -15.14 2.77
CA GLU A 311 9.05 -16.47 2.85
C GLU A 311 8.23 -16.80 1.58
N LEU A 312 7.39 -15.86 1.15
CA LEU A 312 6.54 -16.03 -0.03
C LEU A 312 7.36 -16.09 -1.33
N ALA A 313 8.38 -15.23 -1.46
CA ALA A 313 9.19 -15.12 -2.67
C ALA A 313 10.20 -16.27 -2.79
N ASP A 314 10.76 -16.77 -1.68
CA ASP A 314 11.74 -17.85 -1.65
C ASP A 314 11.10 -19.22 -1.91
N ALA A 315 9.78 -19.35 -1.69
CA ALA A 315 8.98 -20.48 -2.17
C ALA A 315 8.77 -20.47 -3.70
N GLY A 316 9.26 -19.45 -4.40
CA GLY A 316 9.09 -19.26 -5.84
C GLY A 316 9.77 -20.34 -6.67
N THR A 317 9.09 -20.78 -7.72
CA THR A 317 9.66 -21.66 -8.76
C THR A 317 10.04 -20.84 -9.98
N VAL A 318 11.23 -21.09 -10.55
CA VAL A 318 11.65 -20.51 -11.83
C VAL A 318 10.71 -20.95 -12.94
N LEU A 319 10.18 -20.00 -13.69
CA LEU A 319 9.17 -20.26 -14.72
C LEU A 319 9.82 -20.61 -16.05
N ASP A 320 9.60 -21.82 -16.52
CA ASP A 320 9.81 -22.19 -17.92
C ASP A 320 8.60 -21.78 -18.80
N PRO A 321 8.64 -21.94 -20.14
CA PRO A 321 7.52 -21.56 -20.99
C PRO A 321 6.18 -22.25 -20.67
N ALA A 322 6.22 -23.50 -20.22
CA ALA A 322 5.01 -24.26 -19.89
C ALA A 322 4.39 -23.76 -18.58
N THR A 323 5.23 -23.53 -17.58
CA THR A 323 4.85 -23.06 -16.25
C THR A 323 4.41 -21.60 -16.28
N SER A 324 5.10 -20.75 -17.05
CA SER A 324 4.67 -19.37 -17.32
C SER A 324 3.28 -19.32 -17.97
N LYS A 325 3.01 -20.21 -18.95
CA LYS A 325 1.69 -20.34 -19.57
C LYS A 325 0.62 -20.81 -18.58
N ALA A 326 0.95 -21.75 -17.70
CA ALA A 326 0.04 -22.23 -16.66
C ALA A 326 -0.30 -21.12 -15.65
N LEU A 327 0.70 -20.35 -15.18
CA LEU A 327 0.51 -19.21 -14.30
C LEU A 327 -0.40 -18.15 -14.93
N LYS A 328 -0.13 -17.75 -16.17
CA LYS A 328 -0.95 -16.79 -16.91
C LYS A 328 -2.40 -17.25 -17.02
N ARG A 329 -2.62 -18.55 -17.28
CA ARG A 329 -3.97 -19.13 -17.33
C ARG A 329 -4.66 -19.13 -15.96
N LEU A 330 -3.95 -19.51 -14.89
CA LEU A 330 -4.49 -19.48 -13.53
C LEU A 330 -4.88 -18.05 -13.14
N ASN A 331 -3.96 -17.09 -13.27
CA ASN A 331 -4.21 -15.67 -13.02
C ASN A 331 -5.44 -15.16 -13.79
N ALA A 332 -5.50 -15.38 -15.11
CA ALA A 332 -6.62 -14.92 -15.92
C ALA A 332 -7.96 -15.55 -15.48
N THR A 333 -7.96 -16.85 -15.15
CA THR A 333 -9.16 -17.57 -14.73
C THR A 333 -9.68 -17.06 -13.38
N VAL A 334 -8.78 -16.91 -12.40
CA VAL A 334 -9.14 -16.45 -11.05
C VAL A 334 -9.50 -14.97 -11.06
N SER A 335 -8.82 -14.14 -11.86
CA SER A 335 -9.22 -12.74 -12.08
C SER A 335 -10.63 -12.64 -12.63
N GLY A 336 -10.94 -13.31 -13.75
CA GLY A 336 -12.28 -13.27 -14.33
C GLY A 336 -13.36 -13.78 -13.38
N TYR A 337 -13.08 -14.84 -12.62
CA TYR A 337 -13.97 -15.32 -11.56
C TYR A 337 -14.19 -14.28 -10.46
N SER A 338 -13.11 -13.68 -9.96
CA SER A 338 -13.16 -12.68 -8.91
C SER A 338 -13.97 -11.45 -9.32
N PHE A 339 -13.84 -10.99 -10.58
CA PHE A 339 -14.67 -9.91 -11.11
C PHE A 339 -16.16 -10.24 -10.96
N LEU A 340 -16.58 -11.41 -11.42
CA LEU A 340 -17.98 -11.81 -11.36
C LEU A 340 -18.46 -12.08 -9.93
N TYR A 341 -17.64 -12.71 -9.09
CA TYR A 341 -17.92 -12.94 -7.67
C TYR A 341 -18.22 -11.63 -6.94
N PHE A 342 -17.51 -10.56 -7.28
CA PHE A 342 -17.73 -9.20 -6.75
C PHE A 342 -18.52 -8.31 -7.73
N CYS A 343 -19.50 -8.86 -8.46
CA CYS A 343 -20.44 -8.11 -9.30
C CYS A 343 -19.78 -7.10 -10.26
N ASP A 344 -18.82 -7.56 -11.07
CA ASP A 344 -17.98 -6.79 -12.00
C ASP A 344 -17.01 -5.79 -11.33
N SER A 345 -16.72 -5.98 -10.04
CA SER A 345 -15.74 -5.17 -9.31
C SER A 345 -14.38 -5.86 -9.13
N ARG A 346 -13.33 -5.05 -9.07
CA ARG A 346 -11.94 -5.48 -8.81
C ARG A 346 -11.61 -5.66 -7.33
N VAL A 347 -12.53 -5.37 -6.41
CA VAL A 347 -12.27 -5.34 -4.96
C VAL A 347 -11.71 -6.63 -4.36
N GLY A 348 -11.91 -7.77 -5.03
CA GLY A 348 -11.32 -9.06 -4.67
C GLY A 348 -9.87 -9.28 -5.11
N ILE A 349 -9.27 -8.37 -5.87
CA ILE A 349 -7.91 -8.49 -6.43
C ILE A 349 -7.07 -7.29 -5.98
N CYS A 350 -5.98 -7.54 -5.26
CA CYS A 350 -5.08 -6.47 -4.84
C CYS A 350 -3.62 -6.86 -4.99
N ASP A 351 -2.85 -5.98 -5.62
CA ASP A 351 -1.40 -6.03 -5.65
C ASP A 351 -0.82 -5.19 -4.51
N SER A 352 0.26 -5.69 -3.92
CA SER A 352 1.12 -4.96 -3.00
C SER A 352 2.60 -5.14 -3.38
N GLY A 353 3.41 -4.14 -3.03
CA GLY A 353 4.81 -4.02 -3.43
C GLY A 353 5.05 -2.76 -4.28
N PRO A 354 6.01 -2.79 -5.21
CA PRO A 354 6.97 -3.87 -5.41
C PRO A 354 7.94 -3.92 -4.23
N TYR A 355 8.16 -5.09 -3.65
CA TYR A 355 9.07 -5.31 -2.54
C TYR A 355 10.49 -5.61 -3.06
N PRO A 356 11.54 -5.14 -2.37
CA PRO A 356 12.92 -5.55 -2.67
C PRO A 356 13.12 -7.03 -2.34
N ARG A 357 13.96 -7.73 -3.11
CA ARG A 357 14.38 -9.10 -2.81
C ARG A 357 15.76 -9.11 -2.17
N ARG A 358 15.94 -9.88 -1.09
CA ARG A 358 17.25 -10.04 -0.43
C ARG A 358 18.27 -10.69 -1.39
N GLY A 359 19.51 -10.20 -1.35
CA GLY A 359 20.65 -10.81 -2.07
C GLY A 359 20.64 -10.70 -3.60
N ALA A 360 19.57 -10.16 -4.22
CA ALA A 360 19.46 -9.97 -5.65
C ALA A 360 19.20 -8.49 -5.96
N ALA A 361 20.27 -7.71 -6.13
CA ALA A 361 20.23 -6.24 -6.22
C ALA A 361 19.16 -5.69 -7.18
N ALA A 362 18.88 -6.39 -8.28
CA ALA A 362 17.90 -5.96 -9.26
C ALA A 362 16.47 -6.46 -9.00
N ARG A 363 16.23 -7.63 -8.40
CA ARG A 363 14.91 -8.28 -8.44
C ARG A 363 13.88 -7.62 -7.52
N ARG A 364 12.62 -7.64 -7.95
CA ARG A 364 11.46 -7.14 -7.19
C ARG A 364 10.33 -8.17 -7.20
N THR A 365 9.50 -8.14 -6.16
CA THR A 365 8.35 -9.02 -6.02
C THR A 365 7.07 -8.22 -5.78
N ILE A 366 6.00 -8.53 -6.51
CA ILE A 366 4.64 -8.15 -6.12
C ILE A 366 4.00 -9.34 -5.39
N VAL A 367 3.24 -9.04 -4.35
CA VAL A 367 2.30 -10.00 -3.74
C VAL A 367 0.90 -9.65 -4.22
N ARG A 368 0.29 -10.54 -5.02
CA ARG A 368 -1.07 -10.42 -5.56
C ARG A 368 -2.02 -11.32 -4.79
N ASP A 369 -3.04 -10.72 -4.19
CA ASP A 369 -4.10 -11.44 -3.50
C ASP A 369 -5.36 -11.55 -4.34
N TYR A 370 -5.95 -12.74 -4.31
CA TYR A 370 -7.32 -13.04 -4.68
C TYR A 370 -8.08 -13.42 -3.42
N LEU A 371 -8.99 -12.55 -2.99
CA LEU A 371 -9.73 -12.70 -1.75
C LEU A 371 -11.09 -13.34 -2.01
N SER A 372 -11.54 -14.17 -1.06
CA SER A 372 -12.90 -14.71 -1.01
C SER A 372 -13.35 -15.38 -2.30
N LEU A 373 -12.94 -16.63 -2.50
CA LEU A 373 -13.31 -17.40 -3.67
C LEU A 373 -14.60 -18.23 -3.49
N GLY A 374 -15.22 -18.20 -2.31
CA GLY A 374 -16.41 -19.00 -1.97
C GLY A 374 -17.16 -18.41 -0.76
N PRO A 375 -17.87 -19.21 0.04
CA PRO A 375 -18.47 -18.75 1.29
C PRO A 375 -17.43 -18.14 2.22
N SER A 376 -17.73 -16.99 2.81
CA SER A 376 -16.78 -16.22 3.64
C SER A 376 -17.50 -15.22 4.55
N ALA A 377 -16.74 -14.43 5.30
CA ALA A 377 -17.25 -13.36 6.17
C ALA A 377 -18.12 -12.32 5.44
N TRP A 378 -17.98 -12.19 4.11
CA TRP A 378 -18.84 -11.35 3.29
C TRP A 378 -20.30 -11.82 3.32
N ALA A 379 -20.53 -13.12 3.48
CA ALA A 379 -21.83 -13.81 3.43
C ALA A 379 -22.72 -13.33 2.27
N TYR A 380 -22.16 -13.33 1.07
CA TYR A 380 -22.89 -13.06 -0.14
C TYR A 380 -23.85 -14.21 -0.47
N PRO A 381 -25.15 -13.95 -0.68
CA PRO A 381 -26.13 -14.99 -0.99
C PRO A 381 -25.79 -15.80 -2.24
N TRP A 382 -25.19 -15.15 -3.24
CA TRP A 382 -24.76 -15.84 -4.47
C TRP A 382 -23.47 -16.64 -4.31
N ALA A 383 -22.87 -16.70 -3.12
CA ALA A 383 -21.65 -17.46 -2.87
C ALA A 383 -21.86 -18.64 -1.91
N GLU A 384 -23.02 -18.76 -1.25
CA GLU A 384 -23.26 -19.68 -0.12
C GLU A 384 -23.04 -21.17 -0.44
N ASP A 385 -23.31 -21.59 -1.67
CA ASP A 385 -23.21 -22.97 -2.13
C ASP A 385 -22.01 -23.23 -3.06
N LEU A 386 -21.11 -22.25 -3.19
CA LEU A 386 -19.90 -22.43 -3.99
C LEU A 386 -18.87 -23.27 -3.24
N GLU A 387 -18.23 -24.17 -3.96
CA GLU A 387 -17.20 -25.08 -3.42
C GLU A 387 -15.89 -24.91 -4.20
N PRO A 388 -15.22 -23.74 -4.11
CA PRO A 388 -13.89 -23.58 -4.67
C PRO A 388 -12.89 -24.48 -3.91
N PRO A 389 -11.77 -24.88 -4.54
CA PRO A 389 -10.74 -25.66 -3.84
C PRO A 389 -10.09 -24.88 -2.68
N PHE A 390 -10.09 -23.54 -2.76
CA PHE A 390 -9.48 -22.62 -1.81
C PHE A 390 -10.42 -21.45 -1.53
N ALA A 391 -10.36 -20.90 -0.32
CA ALA A 391 -11.07 -19.69 0.10
C ALA A 391 -10.42 -18.40 -0.44
N GLY A 392 -9.14 -18.46 -0.81
CA GLY A 392 -8.37 -17.34 -1.38
C GLY A 392 -7.06 -17.84 -1.97
N LEU A 393 -6.41 -17.02 -2.81
CA LEU A 393 -5.08 -17.30 -3.34
C LEU A 393 -4.15 -16.09 -3.13
N THR A 394 -2.88 -16.35 -2.83
CA THR A 394 -1.80 -15.35 -2.91
C THR A 394 -0.79 -15.78 -3.97
N MET A 395 -0.37 -14.87 -4.84
CA MET A 395 0.73 -15.07 -5.77
C MET A 395 1.89 -14.15 -5.45
N ALA A 396 3.08 -14.69 -5.20
CA ALA A 396 4.32 -13.93 -5.18
C ALA A 396 4.91 -13.94 -6.60
N LEU A 397 5.03 -12.78 -7.23
CA LEU A 397 5.43 -12.62 -8.62
C LEU A 397 6.75 -11.84 -8.69
N THR A 398 7.84 -12.53 -9.00
CA THR A 398 9.18 -11.93 -9.04
C THR A 398 9.63 -11.62 -10.46
N PHE A 399 10.12 -10.41 -10.68
CA PHE A 399 10.53 -9.87 -11.97
C PHE A 399 11.78 -9.00 -11.85
N ASP A 400 12.36 -8.65 -12.99
CA ASP A 400 13.40 -7.62 -13.09
C ASP A 400 12.72 -6.26 -13.40
N PRO A 401 12.82 -5.24 -12.51
CA PRO A 401 12.25 -3.92 -12.74
C PRO A 401 12.82 -3.23 -13.99
N ALA A 402 14.03 -3.59 -14.45
CA ALA A 402 14.58 -3.08 -15.71
C ALA A 402 13.77 -3.52 -16.95
N SER A 403 12.84 -4.47 -16.79
CA SER A 403 11.89 -4.86 -17.84
C SER A 403 10.84 -3.79 -18.12
N PHE A 404 10.72 -2.77 -17.26
CA PHE A 404 9.68 -1.75 -17.34
C PHE A 404 10.28 -0.35 -17.35
N ARG A 405 9.74 0.50 -18.23
CA ARG A 405 10.02 1.94 -18.28
C ARG A 405 9.20 2.68 -17.24
N GLU A 406 7.97 2.22 -17.03
CA GLU A 406 7.03 2.74 -16.04
C GLU A 406 6.43 1.58 -15.26
N PHE A 407 6.22 1.78 -13.97
CA PHE A 407 5.64 0.80 -13.06
C PHE A 407 4.91 1.55 -11.96
N GLU A 408 3.61 1.30 -11.82
CA GLU A 408 2.80 1.84 -10.74
C GLU A 408 1.88 0.76 -10.18
N ILE A 409 1.68 0.76 -8.86
CA ILE A 409 0.50 0.16 -8.26
C ILE A 409 -0.38 1.32 -7.81
N ASN A 410 -1.55 1.47 -8.44
CA ASN A 410 -2.44 2.60 -8.14
C ASN A 410 -3.16 2.41 -6.79
N ASP A 411 -3.88 3.44 -6.33
CA ASP A 411 -4.60 3.43 -5.05
C ASP A 411 -5.66 2.32 -4.93
N TRP A 412 -6.04 1.69 -6.05
CA TRP A 412 -6.95 0.54 -6.07
C TRP A 412 -6.26 -0.81 -6.16
N GLY A 413 -4.94 -0.86 -5.88
CA GLY A 413 -4.18 -2.10 -5.89
C GLY A 413 -4.04 -2.73 -7.28
N THR A 414 -4.09 -1.94 -8.35
CA THR A 414 -3.88 -2.40 -9.73
C THR A 414 -2.45 -2.09 -10.14
N THR A 415 -1.70 -3.10 -10.58
CA THR A 415 -0.41 -2.84 -11.24
C THR A 415 -0.61 -2.42 -12.69
N PHE A 416 -0.04 -1.28 -13.06
CA PHE A 416 0.18 -0.86 -14.45
C PHE A 416 1.68 -0.81 -14.74
N THR A 417 2.06 -1.26 -15.93
CA THR A 417 3.45 -1.29 -16.37
C THR A 417 3.56 -0.82 -17.81
N GLU A 418 4.74 -0.35 -18.20
CA GLU A 418 5.08 -0.09 -19.60
C GLU A 418 6.39 -0.82 -19.95
N PRO A 419 6.37 -1.89 -20.78
CA PRO A 419 5.22 -2.48 -21.46
C PRO A 419 4.13 -3.07 -20.53
N ASP A 420 2.89 -3.17 -21.00
CA ASP A 420 1.67 -3.53 -20.24
C ASP A 420 1.55 -5.00 -19.78
N GLN A 421 2.58 -5.81 -20.00
CA GLN A 421 2.55 -7.26 -19.76
C GLN A 421 3.39 -7.67 -18.55
N LEU A 422 3.00 -7.28 -17.33
CA LEU A 422 3.68 -7.68 -16.09
C LEU A 422 4.05 -9.18 -16.07
N LEU A 423 3.07 -10.06 -16.32
CA LEU A 423 3.25 -11.52 -16.28
C LEU A 423 4.19 -12.06 -17.38
N ALA A 424 4.53 -11.28 -18.39
CA ALA A 424 5.55 -11.67 -19.37
C ALA A 424 6.97 -11.49 -18.82
N SER A 425 7.17 -10.57 -17.88
CA SER A 425 8.46 -10.29 -17.24
C SER A 425 8.68 -11.03 -15.92
N VAL A 426 7.68 -11.77 -15.43
CA VAL A 426 7.80 -12.61 -14.23
C VAL A 426 8.67 -13.82 -14.55
N THR A 427 9.76 -13.99 -13.79
CA THR A 427 10.71 -15.10 -13.94
C THR A 427 10.57 -16.18 -12.89
N GLU A 428 10.03 -15.83 -11.71
CA GLU A 428 9.77 -16.77 -10.63
C GLU A 428 8.39 -16.47 -10.03
N ALA A 429 7.64 -17.52 -9.67
CA ALA A 429 6.38 -17.35 -8.96
C ALA A 429 6.14 -18.43 -7.92
N ALA A 430 5.50 -18.03 -6.81
CA ALA A 430 4.89 -18.93 -5.83
C ALA A 430 3.38 -18.67 -5.80
N VAL A 431 2.58 -19.73 -5.66
CA VAL A 431 1.12 -19.63 -5.53
C VAL A 431 0.71 -20.35 -4.26
N PHE A 432 0.04 -19.64 -3.35
CA PHE A 432 -0.46 -20.17 -2.10
C PHE A 432 -1.98 -20.25 -2.14
N GLY A 433 -2.54 -21.39 -1.75
CA GLY A 433 -3.97 -21.58 -1.57
C GLY A 433 -4.36 -21.51 -0.10
N TYR A 434 -5.37 -20.69 0.23
CA TYR A 434 -5.88 -20.53 1.59
C TYR A 434 -7.13 -21.38 1.80
N ARG A 435 -7.23 -22.02 2.96
CA ARG A 435 -8.41 -22.75 3.41
C ARG A 435 -9.27 -21.86 4.31
N ALA A 436 -10.52 -22.26 4.54
CA ALA A 436 -11.47 -21.48 5.33
C ALA A 436 -11.05 -21.33 6.81
N ASP A 437 -10.22 -22.22 7.33
CA ASP A 437 -9.65 -22.14 8.68
C ASP A 437 -8.44 -21.18 8.78
N GLY A 438 -8.08 -20.51 7.68
CA GLY A 438 -6.94 -19.59 7.59
C GLY A 438 -5.60 -20.28 7.33
N SER A 439 -5.54 -21.62 7.30
CA SER A 439 -4.32 -22.32 6.89
C SER A 439 -4.04 -22.08 5.40
N ARG A 440 -2.77 -22.10 5.02
CA ARG A 440 -2.35 -21.97 3.62
C ARG A 440 -1.38 -23.08 3.23
N GLU A 441 -1.38 -23.44 1.95
CA GLU A 441 -0.43 -24.38 1.37
C GLU A 441 0.17 -23.85 0.07
N LEU A 442 1.45 -24.16 -0.17
CA LEU A 442 2.12 -23.86 -1.42
C LEU A 442 1.63 -24.83 -2.50
N LEU A 443 1.12 -24.29 -3.60
CA LEU A 443 0.64 -25.06 -4.74
C LEU A 443 1.77 -25.28 -5.74
N PRO A 444 2.17 -26.55 -5.99
CA PRO A 444 3.20 -26.80 -6.97
C PRO A 444 2.65 -26.52 -8.39
N PRO A 445 3.51 -26.14 -9.36
CA PRO A 445 3.07 -25.74 -10.69
C PRO A 445 2.12 -26.70 -11.43
N GLU A 446 2.28 -28.00 -11.22
CA GLU A 446 1.44 -29.05 -11.78
C GLU A 446 -0.02 -29.00 -11.30
N ALA A 447 -0.29 -28.40 -10.14
CA ALA A 447 -1.63 -28.27 -9.58
C ALA A 447 -2.38 -27.04 -10.13
N TRP A 448 -1.69 -26.04 -10.66
CA TRP A 448 -2.31 -24.78 -11.13
C TRP A 448 -3.40 -24.99 -12.20
N PRO A 449 -3.24 -25.89 -13.19
CA PRO A 449 -4.29 -26.15 -14.17
C PRO A 449 -5.56 -26.76 -13.56
N GLU A 450 -5.42 -27.63 -12.55
CA GLU A 450 -6.54 -28.24 -11.85
C GLU A 450 -7.32 -27.20 -11.05
N VAL A 451 -6.61 -26.33 -10.31
CA VAL A 451 -7.23 -25.21 -9.58
C VAL A 451 -7.96 -24.26 -10.53
N ALA A 452 -7.34 -23.89 -11.65
CA ALA A 452 -7.99 -23.07 -12.67
C ALA A 452 -9.26 -23.75 -13.22
N ALA A 453 -9.23 -25.05 -13.48
CA ALA A 453 -10.39 -25.79 -13.96
C ALA A 453 -11.52 -25.84 -12.90
N ALA A 454 -11.19 -26.01 -11.63
CA ALA A 454 -12.16 -25.99 -10.54
C ALA A 454 -12.82 -24.61 -10.39
N ILE A 455 -12.04 -23.52 -10.40
CA ILE A 455 -12.56 -22.16 -10.36
C ILE A 455 -13.42 -21.84 -11.60
N SER A 456 -13.03 -22.33 -12.78
CA SER A 456 -13.83 -22.15 -13.99
C SER A 456 -15.22 -22.79 -13.91
N LYS A 457 -15.39 -23.89 -13.15
CA LYS A 457 -16.71 -24.48 -12.90
C LYS A 457 -17.55 -23.57 -12.02
N GLN A 458 -16.98 -23.05 -10.93
CA GLN A 458 -17.67 -22.11 -10.04
C GLN A 458 -18.05 -20.81 -10.76
N HIS A 459 -17.19 -20.33 -11.67
CA HIS A 459 -17.47 -19.18 -12.52
C HIS A 459 -18.76 -19.40 -13.33
N MET A 460 -18.92 -20.56 -13.98
CA MET A 460 -20.11 -20.84 -14.78
C MET A 460 -21.38 -20.86 -13.92
N THR A 461 -21.32 -21.43 -12.72
CA THR A 461 -22.43 -21.41 -11.75
C THR A 461 -22.84 -19.98 -11.40
N LEU A 462 -21.86 -19.13 -11.07
CA LEU A 462 -22.10 -17.71 -10.77
C LEU A 462 -22.69 -16.95 -11.96
N TYR A 463 -22.14 -17.18 -13.16
CA TYR A 463 -22.61 -16.51 -14.36
C TYR A 463 -24.07 -16.84 -14.66
N GLN A 464 -24.45 -18.12 -14.59
CA GLN A 464 -25.83 -18.55 -14.75
C GLN A 464 -26.77 -17.91 -13.71
N ARG A 465 -26.30 -17.80 -12.46
CA ARG A 465 -27.05 -17.18 -11.37
C ARG A 465 -27.32 -15.70 -11.62
N PHE A 466 -26.29 -14.91 -11.94
CA PHE A 466 -26.48 -13.49 -12.24
C PHE A 466 -27.25 -13.24 -13.54
N ALA A 467 -27.05 -14.08 -14.57
CA ALA A 467 -27.81 -13.98 -15.81
C ALA A 467 -29.30 -14.24 -15.60
N ALA A 468 -29.67 -15.09 -14.65
CA ALA A 468 -31.06 -15.38 -14.30
C ALA A 468 -31.73 -14.27 -13.47
N MET A 469 -30.96 -13.42 -12.79
CA MET A 469 -31.49 -12.28 -12.03
C MET A 469 -32.11 -11.24 -12.96
N ASP A 470 -33.21 -10.65 -12.52
CA ASP A 470 -33.77 -9.46 -13.15
C ASP A 470 -32.93 -8.20 -12.85
N ARG A 471 -33.28 -7.07 -13.46
CA ARG A 471 -32.55 -5.80 -13.30
C ARG A 471 -32.45 -5.38 -11.83
N ARG A 472 -33.56 -5.44 -11.09
CA ARG A 472 -33.63 -5.03 -9.69
C ARG A 472 -32.76 -5.93 -8.83
N GLU A 473 -32.86 -7.23 -9.01
CA GLU A 473 -32.04 -8.22 -8.30
C GLU A 473 -30.55 -7.99 -8.52
N ARG A 474 -30.12 -7.66 -9.76
CA ARG A 474 -28.72 -7.34 -10.06
C ARG A 474 -28.25 -6.04 -9.41
N ILE A 475 -29.09 -4.99 -9.40
CA ILE A 475 -28.80 -3.73 -8.72
C ILE A 475 -28.57 -3.98 -7.23
N PHE A 476 -29.47 -4.71 -6.57
CA PHE A 476 -29.35 -4.97 -5.13
C PHE A 476 -28.28 -6.00 -4.78
N ALA A 477 -27.95 -6.94 -5.67
CA ALA A 477 -26.80 -7.83 -5.49
C ALA A 477 -25.49 -7.02 -5.48
N ALA A 478 -25.29 -6.14 -6.46
CA ALA A 478 -24.10 -5.29 -6.53
C ALA A 478 -24.07 -4.22 -5.41
N THR A 479 -25.23 -3.68 -5.02
CA THR A 479 -25.34 -2.78 -3.86
C THR A 479 -24.92 -3.50 -2.58
N ARG A 480 -25.41 -4.74 -2.37
CA ARG A 480 -25.03 -5.57 -1.22
C ARG A 480 -23.54 -5.91 -1.22
N MET A 481 -22.95 -6.13 -2.40
CA MET A 481 -21.52 -6.42 -2.54
C MET A 481 -20.68 -5.29 -1.93
N TYR A 482 -20.93 -4.04 -2.31
CA TYR A 482 -20.19 -2.90 -1.75
C TYR A 482 -20.51 -2.63 -0.28
N THR A 483 -21.78 -2.69 0.10
CA THR A 483 -22.24 -2.34 1.46
C THR A 483 -21.83 -3.36 2.53
N SER A 484 -21.38 -4.54 2.09
CA SER A 484 -20.74 -5.53 2.95
C SER A 484 -19.28 -5.20 3.28
N GLY A 485 -18.73 -4.06 2.79
CA GLY A 485 -17.33 -3.65 2.88
C GLY A 485 -16.69 -3.77 4.27
N LEU A 486 -17.48 -3.52 5.32
CA LEU A 486 -17.04 -3.60 6.71
C LEU A 486 -17.09 -5.00 7.33
N ARG A 487 -17.75 -5.98 6.69
CA ARG A 487 -17.94 -7.33 7.25
C ARG A 487 -16.65 -8.07 7.57
N PRO A 488 -15.59 -8.04 6.73
CA PRO A 488 -14.33 -8.69 7.09
C PRO A 488 -13.67 -8.08 8.34
N PHE A 489 -13.79 -6.76 8.51
CA PHE A 489 -13.26 -6.07 9.69
C PHE A 489 -14.07 -6.43 10.94
N ALA A 490 -15.40 -6.47 10.83
CA ALA A 490 -16.27 -6.95 11.90
C ALA A 490 -16.00 -8.42 12.29
N ALA A 491 -15.70 -9.27 11.31
CA ALA A 491 -15.33 -10.67 11.56
C ALA A 491 -13.99 -10.78 12.30
N LEU A 492 -12.99 -9.98 11.92
CA LEU A 492 -11.71 -9.90 12.64
C LEU A 492 -11.85 -9.34 14.06
N ALA A 493 -12.81 -8.43 14.26
CA ALA A 493 -13.15 -7.89 15.57
C ALA A 493 -14.09 -8.81 16.39
N GLY A 494 -14.64 -9.87 15.80
CA GLY A 494 -15.54 -10.80 16.48
C GLY A 494 -16.94 -10.25 16.74
N VAL A 495 -17.41 -9.26 15.97
CA VAL A 495 -18.67 -8.53 16.20
C VAL A 495 -19.65 -8.57 15.03
N THR A 496 -19.44 -9.42 14.03
CA THR A 496 -20.33 -9.52 12.86
C THR A 496 -21.81 -9.67 13.23
N ASP A 497 -22.13 -10.46 14.26
CA ASP A 497 -23.50 -10.70 14.70
C ASP A 497 -24.09 -9.57 15.56
N SER A 498 -23.27 -8.58 15.95
CA SER A 498 -23.69 -7.41 16.72
C SER A 498 -24.07 -6.21 15.86
N ILE A 499 -23.98 -6.35 14.53
CA ILE A 499 -24.17 -5.28 13.56
C ILE A 499 -25.36 -5.61 12.65
N ASP A 500 -26.22 -4.62 12.42
CA ASP A 500 -27.23 -4.71 11.37
C ASP A 500 -26.62 -4.46 9.99
N TRP A 501 -26.73 -5.45 9.12
CA TRP A 501 -26.23 -5.44 7.74
C TRP A 501 -27.35 -5.21 6.73
N SER A 502 -28.57 -4.88 7.18
CA SER A 502 -29.65 -4.46 6.31
C SER A 502 -29.31 -3.14 5.59
N ILE A 503 -29.85 -2.96 4.39
CA ILE A 503 -29.79 -1.66 3.70
C ILE A 503 -30.79 -0.74 4.40
N SER A 504 -30.35 0.47 4.76
CA SER A 504 -31.19 1.44 5.48
C SER A 504 -32.49 1.78 4.72
N ASP A 505 -33.55 2.05 5.47
CA ASP A 505 -34.84 2.50 4.90
C ASP A 505 -34.68 3.78 4.06
N ASP A 506 -33.78 4.68 4.48
CA ASP A 506 -33.48 5.92 3.76
C ASP A 506 -32.85 5.67 2.40
N THR A 507 -31.95 4.68 2.27
CA THR A 507 -31.43 4.26 0.97
C THR A 507 -32.50 3.56 0.14
N LEU A 508 -33.27 2.65 0.74
CA LEU A 508 -34.33 1.90 0.05
C LEU A 508 -35.40 2.84 -0.53
N ALA A 509 -35.67 3.97 0.13
CA ALA A 509 -36.59 4.99 -0.33
C ALA A 509 -36.15 5.72 -1.63
N LEU A 510 -34.89 5.54 -2.06
CA LEU A 510 -34.35 6.10 -3.31
C LEU A 510 -34.46 5.14 -4.51
N TYR A 511 -35.16 4.01 -4.33
CA TYR A 511 -35.46 3.06 -5.39
C TYR A 511 -36.98 2.78 -5.46
N PRO A 512 -37.63 2.78 -6.64
CA PRO A 512 -37.00 2.85 -7.96
C PRO A 512 -36.50 4.24 -8.34
N GLU A 513 -37.19 5.33 -8.01
CA GLU A 513 -36.73 6.66 -8.41
C GLU A 513 -35.78 7.29 -7.37
N PRO A 514 -34.63 7.87 -7.78
CA PRO A 514 -34.18 8.08 -9.16
C PRO A 514 -33.27 6.96 -9.71
N PHE A 515 -32.93 5.94 -8.91
CA PHE A 515 -31.82 5.04 -9.21
C PHE A 515 -32.15 3.80 -10.05
N ASP A 516 -33.39 3.58 -10.46
CA ASP A 516 -33.72 2.57 -11.48
C ASP A 516 -33.49 3.08 -12.90
N ASP A 517 -33.32 4.39 -13.07
CA ASP A 517 -32.98 5.05 -14.34
C ASP A 517 -31.46 5.30 -14.44
N ASP A 518 -30.83 4.75 -15.49
CA ASP A 518 -29.38 4.82 -15.68
C ASP A 518 -28.90 6.26 -15.93
N ASP A 519 -29.67 7.09 -16.63
CA ASP A 519 -29.30 8.47 -16.97
C ASP A 519 -29.42 9.39 -15.75
N GLN A 520 -30.46 9.21 -14.93
CA GLN A 520 -30.62 9.94 -13.68
C GLN A 520 -29.52 9.54 -12.68
N ALA A 521 -29.25 8.24 -12.53
CA ALA A 521 -28.16 7.76 -11.69
C ALA A 521 -26.80 8.31 -12.17
N ALA A 522 -26.55 8.30 -13.48
CA ALA A 522 -25.35 8.87 -14.08
C ALA A 522 -25.20 10.37 -13.80
N ALA A 523 -26.30 11.11 -13.96
CA ALA A 523 -26.30 12.55 -13.72
C ALA A 523 -25.99 12.85 -12.25
N ILE A 524 -26.57 12.12 -11.30
CA ILE A 524 -26.31 12.30 -9.87
C ILE A 524 -24.84 11.96 -9.56
N PHE A 525 -24.42 10.73 -9.86
CA PHE A 525 -23.10 10.23 -9.50
C PHE A 525 -21.97 11.00 -10.19
N GLY A 526 -22.07 11.19 -11.50
CA GLY A 526 -21.05 11.87 -12.30
C GLY A 526 -20.89 13.34 -11.93
N THR A 527 -21.99 14.08 -11.73
CA THR A 527 -21.91 15.50 -11.38
C THR A 527 -21.52 15.74 -9.93
N ALA A 528 -21.80 14.80 -9.02
CA ALA A 528 -21.34 14.87 -7.64
C ALA A 528 -19.81 14.71 -7.54
N LEU A 529 -19.23 13.74 -8.24
CA LEU A 529 -17.83 13.36 -8.04
C LEU A 529 -16.83 14.04 -8.99
N VAL A 530 -17.30 14.56 -10.12
CA VAL A 530 -16.49 15.33 -11.10
C VAL A 530 -16.97 16.78 -11.14
N ALA A 531 -17.19 17.38 -9.97
CA ALA A 531 -17.50 18.80 -9.86
C ALA A 531 -16.30 19.63 -10.39
N ASN A 532 -16.42 20.10 -11.64
CA ASN A 532 -15.32 20.77 -12.36
C ASN A 532 -14.87 22.08 -11.71
N ASP A 533 -15.73 22.70 -10.90
CA ASP A 533 -15.52 23.95 -10.20
C ASP A 533 -14.80 23.80 -8.85
N MET A 534 -14.66 22.58 -8.31
CA MET A 534 -13.96 22.31 -7.05
C MET A 534 -12.53 21.79 -7.26
N PRO A 535 -11.58 22.09 -6.36
CA PRO A 535 -10.21 21.55 -6.44
C PRO A 535 -10.13 20.04 -6.21
N GLY A 536 -11.17 19.42 -5.63
CA GLY A 536 -11.29 17.98 -5.41
C GLY A 536 -12.75 17.53 -5.50
N SER A 537 -13.00 16.23 -5.34
CA SER A 537 -14.34 15.63 -5.44
C SER A 537 -15.24 15.85 -4.22
N PHE A 538 -14.69 16.18 -3.05
CA PHE A 538 -15.46 16.23 -1.79
C PHE A 538 -15.61 17.65 -1.25
N SER A 539 -16.84 18.02 -0.89
CA SER A 539 -17.19 19.33 -0.32
C SER A 539 -16.61 19.48 1.10
N PRO A 540 -16.21 20.69 1.53
CA PRO A 540 -15.78 20.95 2.92
C PRO A 540 -16.81 20.52 3.96
N VAL A 541 -16.37 20.17 5.17
CA VAL A 541 -17.22 19.70 6.29
C VAL A 541 -17.69 20.83 7.22
N HIS A 542 -17.15 22.03 7.03
CA HIS A 542 -17.66 23.26 7.60
C HIS A 542 -17.31 24.44 6.69
N SER A 543 -18.04 25.54 6.83
CA SER A 543 -17.62 26.83 6.27
C SER A 543 -16.39 27.31 7.05
N ARG A 544 -15.26 27.50 6.35
CA ARG A 544 -14.19 28.35 6.89
C ARG A 544 -14.73 29.77 6.80
N ASP A 545 -15.08 30.37 7.93
CA ASP A 545 -15.38 31.80 7.96
C ASP A 545 -14.19 32.56 7.34
N SER A 546 -14.53 33.55 6.52
CA SER A 546 -13.62 34.26 5.62
C SER A 546 -12.66 35.19 6.36
#